data_AF-A0A1C5RH69-F1
#
_entry.id   AF-A0A1C5RH69-F1
#
_cell.length_a   1.000
_cell.length_b   1.000
_cell.length_c   1.000
_cell.angle_alpha   90.00
_cell.angle_beta   90.00
_cell.angle_gamma   90.00
#
_symmetry.space_group_name_H-M   'P 1'
#
loop_
_entity.id
_entity.type
_entity.pdbx_description
1 polymer ?
#
loop_
_entity_poly.entity_id
_entity_poly.type
_entity_poly.pdbx_seq_one_letter_code
_entity_poly.pdbx_strand_id
1 'polypeptide(L)'
;MAESLKTILMSALTAKATPAETDTMIVGEGNVLKKITFSQLFTYLKDKLGINTLNTKLTGSSFTYSEMGGDYNNKLGGAYCIYNNDIVFAHLTLAIPDGLANGTLLATFPNGVNLKTSLGIGVNSVTGTISTINAINNYIYSAGSMRAGNYILDMPFKRA
;
A
#
# COMPACT_ATOMS: atom_id res chain seq x y z
N MET A 1 -14.25 -52.64 -20.44
CA MET A 1 -13.70 -51.65 -19.49
C MET A 1 -14.77 -50.57 -19.35
N ALA A 2 -15.42 -50.44 -18.18
CA ALA A 2 -16.46 -49.42 -18.01
C ALA A 2 -15.77 -48.07 -17.75
N GLU A 3 -15.99 -47.09 -18.62
CA GLU A 3 -15.58 -45.71 -18.33
C GLU A 3 -16.29 -45.24 -17.07
N SER A 4 -15.55 -44.57 -16.18
CA SER A 4 -16.13 -44.09 -14.94
C SER A 4 -17.22 -43.06 -15.24
N LEU A 5 -18.32 -43.06 -14.48
CA LEU A 5 -19.39 -42.05 -14.56
C LEU A 5 -18.84 -40.61 -14.55
N LYS A 6 -17.71 -40.41 -13.85
CA LYS A 6 -16.97 -39.14 -13.77
C LYS A 6 -16.37 -38.73 -15.13
N THR A 7 -15.83 -39.68 -15.90
CA THR A 7 -15.23 -39.44 -17.22
C THR A 7 -16.28 -39.11 -18.28
N ILE A 8 -17.43 -39.81 -18.23
CA ILE A 8 -18.55 -39.59 -19.16
C ILE A 8 -19.21 -38.21 -18.91
N LEU A 9 -19.41 -37.83 -17.65
CA LEU A 9 -19.98 -36.53 -17.31
C LEU A 9 -19.08 -35.35 -17.74
N MET A 10 -17.77 -35.44 -17.51
CA MET A 10 -16.86 -34.35 -17.85
C MET A 10 -16.71 -34.15 -19.37
N SER A 11 -16.81 -35.22 -20.16
CA SER A 11 -16.74 -35.15 -21.63
C SER A 11 -18.06 -34.74 -22.29
N ALA A 12 -19.20 -34.93 -21.61
CA ALA A 12 -20.52 -34.56 -22.12
C ALA A 12 -20.93 -33.11 -21.86
N LEU A 13 -20.25 -32.41 -20.94
CA LEU A 13 -20.59 -31.03 -20.57
C LEU A 13 -19.95 -30.02 -21.52
N THR A 14 -20.77 -29.16 -22.11
CA THR A 14 -20.29 -28.01 -22.90
C THR A 14 -19.67 -26.95 -21.99
N ALA A 15 -18.56 -26.36 -22.41
CA ALA A 15 -17.96 -25.22 -21.71
C ALA A 15 -18.94 -24.03 -21.68
N LYS A 16 -19.07 -23.39 -20.52
CA LYS A 16 -19.80 -22.13 -20.39
C LYS A 16 -18.84 -20.96 -20.66
N ALA A 17 -19.16 -20.12 -21.64
CA ALA A 17 -18.29 -19.04 -22.08
C ALA A 17 -18.12 -17.92 -21.05
N THR A 18 -19.14 -17.65 -20.23
CA THR A 18 -19.10 -16.58 -19.22
C THR A 18 -19.80 -17.04 -17.95
N PRO A 19 -19.08 -17.13 -16.81
CA PRO A 19 -19.69 -17.43 -15.52
C PRO A 19 -20.69 -16.35 -15.09
N ALA A 20 -21.79 -16.78 -14.49
CA ALA A 20 -22.80 -15.93 -13.85
C ALA A 20 -22.77 -16.15 -12.33
N GLU A 21 -23.17 -15.14 -11.54
CA GLU A 21 -23.19 -15.26 -10.07
C GLU A 21 -24.12 -16.38 -9.56
N THR A 22 -25.14 -16.72 -10.34
CA THR A 22 -26.08 -17.82 -10.08
C THR A 22 -25.53 -19.19 -10.43
N ASP A 23 -24.37 -19.26 -11.09
CA ASP A 23 -23.75 -20.55 -11.42
C ASP A 23 -23.35 -21.29 -10.15
N THR A 24 -23.49 -22.60 -10.21
CA THR A 24 -23.30 -23.47 -9.05
C THR A 24 -22.01 -24.29 -9.20
N MET A 25 -21.23 -24.34 -8.13
CA MET A 25 -20.06 -25.21 -7.97
C MET A 25 -20.38 -26.31 -6.97
N ILE A 26 -19.77 -27.48 -7.15
CA ILE A 26 -19.86 -28.60 -6.21
C ILE A 26 -18.60 -28.59 -5.35
N VAL A 27 -18.79 -28.66 -4.03
CA VAL A 27 -17.72 -28.77 -3.04
C VAL A 27 -17.90 -30.03 -2.21
N GLY A 28 -16.79 -30.67 -1.84
CA GLY A 28 -16.80 -31.78 -0.90
C GLY A 28 -16.68 -31.26 0.54
N GLU A 29 -17.56 -31.72 1.42
CA GLU A 29 -17.49 -31.49 2.87
C GLU A 29 -17.55 -32.85 3.58
N GLY A 30 -16.38 -33.36 3.97
CA GLY A 30 -16.23 -34.74 4.43
C GLY A 30 -16.66 -35.73 3.34
N ASN A 31 -17.61 -36.60 3.68
CA ASN A 31 -18.16 -37.61 2.75
C ASN A 31 -19.43 -37.12 2.00
N VAL A 32 -19.76 -35.83 2.10
CA VAL A 32 -20.97 -35.25 1.49
C VAL A 32 -20.59 -34.25 0.41
N LEU A 33 -21.29 -34.28 -0.73
CA LEU A 33 -21.20 -33.26 -1.78
C LEU A 33 -22.25 -32.17 -1.51
N LYS A 34 -21.80 -30.91 -1.45
CA LYS A 34 -22.67 -29.73 -1.31
C LYS A 34 -22.56 -28.83 -2.54
N LYS A 35 -23.54 -27.95 -2.69
CA LYS A 35 -23.61 -26.94 -3.76
C LYS A 35 -23.36 -25.56 -3.17
N ILE A 36 -22.56 -24.76 -3.85
CA ILE A 36 -22.39 -23.32 -3.57
C ILE A 36 -22.57 -22.52 -4.86
N THR A 37 -22.93 -21.25 -4.76
CA THR A 37 -22.96 -20.36 -5.93
C THR A 37 -21.64 -19.60 -6.09
N PHE A 38 -21.39 -19.09 -7.29
CA PHE A 38 -20.30 -18.14 -7.54
C PHE A 38 -20.41 -16.91 -6.63
N SER A 39 -21.63 -16.41 -6.38
CA SER A 39 -21.87 -15.29 -5.45
C SER A 39 -21.40 -15.60 -4.02
N GLN A 40 -21.69 -16.81 -3.52
CA GLN A 40 -21.24 -17.25 -2.20
C GLN A 40 -19.71 -17.35 -2.14
N LEU A 41 -19.07 -17.89 -3.18
CA LEU A 41 -17.62 -17.96 -3.28
C LEU A 41 -16.97 -16.57 -3.29
N PHE A 42 -17.48 -15.64 -4.11
CA PHE A 42 -16.93 -14.29 -4.20
C PHE A 42 -17.09 -13.52 -2.89
N THR A 43 -18.22 -13.67 -2.20
CA THR A 43 -18.42 -13.09 -0.88
C THR A 43 -17.40 -13.64 0.11
N TYR A 44 -17.26 -14.96 0.18
CA TYR A 44 -16.27 -15.60 1.04
C TYR A 44 -14.84 -15.12 0.78
N LEU A 45 -14.43 -15.04 -0.50
CA LEU A 45 -13.10 -14.57 -0.87
C LEU A 45 -12.89 -13.09 -0.53
N LYS A 46 -13.88 -12.22 -0.78
CA LYS A 46 -13.81 -10.80 -0.40
C LYS A 46 -13.58 -10.65 1.10
N ASP A 47 -14.31 -11.40 1.91
CA ASP A 47 -14.18 -11.35 3.37
C ASP A 47 -12.81 -11.88 3.84
N LYS A 48 -12.36 -13.02 3.29
CA LYS A 48 -11.07 -13.62 3.68
C LYS A 48 -9.85 -12.84 3.21
N LEU A 49 -9.96 -12.14 2.09
CA LEU A 49 -8.89 -11.31 1.54
C LEU A 49 -9.00 -9.83 1.98
N GLY A 50 -10.04 -9.44 2.72
CA GLY A 50 -10.27 -8.06 3.15
C GLY A 50 -10.55 -7.09 1.99
N ILE A 51 -11.13 -7.57 0.88
CA ILE A 51 -11.44 -6.75 -0.30
C ILE A 51 -12.77 -6.04 -0.09
N ASN A 52 -12.75 -4.71 0.03
CA ASN A 52 -13.96 -3.88 0.07
C ASN A 52 -14.08 -2.97 -1.18
N THR A 53 -15.24 -2.36 -1.37
CA THR A 53 -15.53 -1.48 -2.52
C THR A 53 -14.60 -0.26 -2.59
N LEU A 54 -14.07 0.21 -1.46
CA LEU A 54 -13.12 1.32 -1.38
C LEU A 54 -11.71 0.89 -1.84
N ASN A 55 -11.27 -0.31 -1.44
CA ASN A 55 -9.96 -0.90 -1.81
C ASN A 55 -9.81 -1.14 -3.33
N THR A 56 -10.92 -1.15 -4.07
CA THR A 56 -10.95 -1.42 -5.52
C THR A 56 -11.22 -0.20 -6.39
N LYS A 57 -11.66 0.94 -5.82
CA LYS A 57 -12.23 2.07 -6.59
C LYS A 57 -11.53 3.42 -6.45
N LEU A 58 -10.32 3.51 -5.89
CA LEU A 58 -9.70 4.83 -5.70
C LEU A 58 -9.00 5.46 -6.92
N THR A 59 -8.78 4.76 -8.04
CA THR A 59 -8.55 5.32 -9.41
C THR A 59 -7.91 4.27 -10.37
N GLY A 60 -8.38 3.02 -10.39
CA GLY A 60 -7.78 1.97 -11.25
C GLY A 60 -6.36 1.53 -10.86
N SER A 61 -5.79 2.08 -9.78
CA SER A 61 -4.52 1.69 -9.19
C SER A 61 -4.72 1.40 -7.70
N SER A 62 -4.27 0.24 -7.22
CA SER A 62 -4.25 -0.06 -5.80
C SER A 62 -3.20 0.80 -5.11
N PHE A 63 -3.59 1.48 -4.03
CA PHE A 63 -2.67 2.18 -3.15
C PHE A 63 -2.34 1.30 -1.95
N THR A 64 -1.08 1.31 -1.53
CA THR A 64 -0.58 0.61 -0.36
C THR A 64 -0.29 1.61 0.75
N TYR A 65 -0.80 1.33 1.93
CA TYR A 65 -0.42 2.02 3.16
C TYR A 65 0.79 1.32 3.80
N SER A 66 1.77 2.07 4.28
CA SER A 66 2.88 1.50 5.05
C SER A 66 3.46 2.53 6.01
N GLU A 67 3.91 2.07 7.17
CA GLU A 67 4.68 2.87 8.11
C GLU A 67 6.06 3.21 7.54
N MET A 68 6.58 4.38 7.93
CA MET A 68 7.92 4.81 7.54
C MET A 68 8.92 4.59 8.68
N GLY A 69 10.15 4.22 8.32
CA GLY A 69 11.27 4.07 9.26
C GLY A 69 12.03 5.39 9.49
N GLY A 70 13.08 5.31 10.31
CA GLY A 70 14.03 6.40 10.57
C GLY A 70 14.00 6.92 12.02
N ASP A 71 15.16 7.38 12.49
CA ASP A 71 15.40 7.69 13.91
C ASP A 71 14.69 8.97 14.40
N TYR A 72 14.40 9.91 13.49
CA TYR A 72 13.77 11.19 13.80
C TYR A 72 12.27 11.26 13.43
N ASN A 73 11.77 10.28 12.66
CA ASN A 73 10.36 10.15 12.28
C ASN A 73 9.52 9.25 13.20
N ASN A 74 10.13 8.61 14.19
CA ASN A 74 9.45 7.61 15.03
C ASN A 74 9.31 7.98 16.52
N LYS A 75 9.75 9.17 16.96
CA LYS A 75 9.60 9.54 18.37
C LYS A 75 8.16 9.91 18.77
N LEU A 76 7.28 10.17 17.80
CA LEU A 76 5.89 10.60 18.05
C LEU A 76 4.82 9.62 17.54
N GLY A 77 5.20 8.50 16.91
CA GLY A 77 4.26 7.49 16.40
C GLY A 77 3.24 8.07 15.42
N GLY A 78 3.65 8.26 14.16
CA GLY A 78 2.72 8.80 13.17
C GLY A 78 3.21 8.87 11.73
N ALA A 79 4.49 8.61 11.43
CA ALA A 79 4.97 8.71 10.05
C ALA A 79 4.49 7.52 9.19
N TYR A 80 3.77 7.81 8.12
CA TYR A 80 3.25 6.81 7.19
C TYR A 80 3.33 7.31 5.75
N CYS A 81 3.21 6.38 4.81
CA CYS A 81 3.08 6.70 3.40
C CYS A 81 1.96 5.90 2.74
N ILE A 82 1.37 6.51 1.71
CA ILE A 82 0.37 5.90 0.84
C ILE A 82 0.90 6.00 -0.58
N TYR A 83 1.13 4.87 -1.24
CA TYR A 83 1.81 4.85 -2.52
C TYR A 83 1.23 3.85 -3.51
N ASN A 84 1.52 4.08 -4.78
CA ASN A 84 1.35 3.11 -5.85
C ASN A 84 2.63 3.07 -6.70
N ASN A 85 2.52 2.65 -7.96
CA ASN A 85 3.66 2.60 -8.87
C ASN A 85 4.13 3.97 -9.37
N ASP A 86 3.28 5.01 -9.29
CA ASP A 86 3.54 6.32 -9.91
C ASP A 86 3.87 7.41 -8.88
N ILE A 87 3.19 7.38 -7.73
CA ILE A 87 3.28 8.42 -6.70
C ILE A 87 3.34 7.82 -5.29
N VAL A 88 3.81 8.64 -4.36
CA VAL A 88 3.70 8.40 -2.92
C VAL A 88 3.35 9.69 -2.20
N PHE A 89 2.38 9.61 -1.30
CA PHE A 89 2.11 10.62 -0.30
C PHE A 89 2.80 10.21 0.99
N ALA A 90 3.61 11.10 1.55
CA ALA A 90 4.30 10.91 2.82
C ALA A 90 3.72 11.84 3.87
N HIS A 91 3.37 11.30 5.02
CA HIS A 91 3.07 12.03 6.24
C HIS A 91 4.24 11.84 7.20
N LEU A 92 4.88 12.92 7.64
CA LEU A 92 6.03 12.90 8.53
C LEU A 92 5.75 13.74 9.78
N THR A 93 6.15 13.21 10.93
CA THR A 93 6.18 13.96 12.20
C THR A 93 7.60 13.96 12.73
N LEU A 94 8.24 15.14 12.71
CA LEU A 94 9.65 15.30 13.04
C LEU A 94 9.81 16.14 14.29
N ALA A 95 10.67 15.68 15.21
CA ALA A 95 11.15 16.48 16.33
C ALA A 95 12.66 16.74 16.13
N ILE A 96 12.99 17.91 15.60
CA ILE A 96 14.35 18.28 15.21
C ILE A 96 15.07 18.94 16.39
N PRO A 97 16.25 18.43 16.81
CA PRO A 97 17.06 19.05 17.84
C PRO A 97 17.79 20.30 17.31
N ASP A 98 18.33 21.10 18.22
CA ASP A 98 19.25 22.18 17.84
C ASP A 98 20.56 21.62 17.29
N GLY A 99 21.14 22.30 16.31
CA GLY A 99 22.40 21.93 15.69
C GLY A 99 22.39 20.63 14.88
N LEU A 100 21.24 20.19 14.34
CA LEU A 100 21.17 18.99 13.51
C LEU A 100 22.16 19.09 12.32
N ALA A 101 22.99 18.06 12.14
CA ALA A 101 23.94 18.02 11.04
C ALA A 101 23.24 17.97 9.67
N ASN A 102 23.86 18.57 8.66
CA ASN A 102 23.42 18.46 7.27
C ASN A 102 23.59 17.01 6.78
N GLY A 103 22.61 16.48 6.05
CA GLY A 103 22.63 15.11 5.53
C GLY A 103 22.23 14.02 6.55
N THR A 104 21.72 14.39 7.71
CA THR A 104 21.16 13.43 8.68
C THR A 104 19.90 12.77 8.12
N LEU A 105 19.80 11.44 8.25
CA LEU A 105 18.62 10.68 7.85
C LEU A 105 17.44 11.02 8.75
N LEU A 106 16.36 11.53 8.15
CA LEU A 106 15.12 11.89 8.84
C LEU A 106 14.08 10.79 8.72
N ALA A 107 13.89 10.25 7.51
CA ALA A 107 12.86 9.26 7.20
C ALA A 107 13.37 8.21 6.21
N THR A 108 12.82 7.00 6.34
CA THR A 108 13.02 5.91 5.38
C THR A 108 11.68 5.40 4.90
N PHE A 109 11.45 5.43 3.60
CA PHE A 109 10.30 4.77 2.98
C PHE A 109 10.48 3.25 2.99
N PRO A 110 9.38 2.47 2.91
CA PRO A 110 9.44 1.02 2.79
C PRO A 110 10.32 0.56 1.63
N ASN A 111 10.85 -0.66 1.73
CA ASN A 111 11.66 -1.23 0.66
C ASN A 111 10.88 -1.26 -0.66
N GLY A 112 11.54 -0.88 -1.76
CA GLY A 112 10.93 -0.76 -3.08
C GLY A 112 10.23 0.59 -3.34
N VAL A 113 10.06 1.45 -2.33
CA VAL A 113 9.50 2.80 -2.47
C VAL A 113 10.62 3.83 -2.71
N ASN A 114 11.19 3.78 -3.92
CA ASN A 114 12.13 4.79 -4.44
C ASN A 114 11.40 6.03 -4.99
N LEU A 115 11.92 7.20 -4.62
CA LEU A 115 11.49 8.51 -5.07
C LEU A 115 12.40 9.03 -6.17
N LYS A 116 11.84 9.84 -7.08
CA LYS A 116 12.68 10.73 -7.88
C LYS A 116 13.39 11.73 -6.97
N THR A 117 14.67 11.92 -7.19
CA THR A 117 15.48 12.87 -6.42
C THR A 117 14.89 14.27 -6.48
N SER A 118 14.69 14.87 -5.32
CA SER A 118 14.28 16.26 -5.16
C SER A 118 15.10 16.88 -4.05
N LEU A 119 15.76 18.00 -4.35
CA LEU A 119 16.72 18.64 -3.45
C LEU A 119 16.22 20.02 -3.02
N GLY A 120 16.57 20.43 -1.81
CA GLY A 120 16.28 21.78 -1.30
C GLY A 120 14.79 22.05 -1.12
N ILE A 121 14.00 21.03 -0.73
CA ILE A 121 12.58 21.21 -0.44
C ILE A 121 12.46 22.05 0.83
N GLY A 122 11.91 23.25 0.70
CA GLY A 122 11.65 24.14 1.82
C GLY A 122 10.50 23.62 2.68
N VAL A 123 10.73 23.51 3.98
CA VAL A 123 9.73 23.13 4.98
C VAL A 123 9.69 24.21 6.07
N ASN A 124 8.50 24.72 6.37
CA ASN A 124 8.34 25.78 7.36
C ASN A 124 7.96 25.18 8.71
N SER A 125 8.60 25.66 9.77
CA SER A 125 8.09 25.42 11.12
C SER A 125 6.87 26.31 11.39
N VAL A 126 6.11 25.99 12.43
CA VAL A 126 5.03 26.87 12.93
C VAL A 126 5.52 28.28 13.32
N THR A 127 6.84 28.48 13.48
CA THR A 127 7.48 29.76 13.81
C THR A 127 7.88 30.59 12.59
N GLY A 128 7.56 30.14 11.37
CA GLY A 128 7.62 30.97 10.16
C GLY A 128 9.00 31.10 9.51
N THR A 129 9.99 30.30 9.90
CA THR A 129 11.28 30.25 9.19
C THR A 129 11.51 28.93 8.48
N ILE A 130 12.10 29.02 7.27
CA ILE A 130 12.27 27.90 6.34
C ILE A 130 13.49 27.06 6.74
N SER A 131 13.27 25.77 7.00
CA SER A 131 14.26 24.70 6.99
C SER A 131 14.23 24.00 5.63
N THR A 132 15.24 23.18 5.31
CA THR A 132 15.26 22.43 4.04
C THR A 132 15.50 20.94 4.25
N ILE A 133 14.92 20.13 3.37
CA ILE A 133 15.14 18.67 3.31
C ILE A 133 15.43 18.23 1.87
N ASN A 134 16.04 17.06 1.74
CA ASN A 134 16.25 16.38 0.47
C ASN A 134 15.50 15.05 0.47
N ALA A 135 14.90 14.71 -0.66
CA ALA A 135 14.32 13.40 -0.93
C ALA A 135 15.17 12.68 -1.98
N ILE A 136 15.80 11.56 -1.61
CA ILE A 136 16.75 10.84 -2.46
C ILE A 136 16.51 9.35 -2.30
N ASN A 137 16.25 8.65 -3.42
CA ASN A 137 15.89 7.23 -3.41
C ASN A 137 14.75 6.97 -2.42
N ASN A 138 14.91 6.08 -1.45
CA ASN A 138 13.92 5.75 -0.44
C ASN A 138 14.10 6.52 0.88
N TYR A 139 14.78 7.67 0.86
CA TYR A 139 15.15 8.40 2.08
C TYR A 139 14.83 9.89 2.03
N ILE A 140 14.56 10.46 3.20
CA ILE A 140 14.50 11.90 3.45
C ILE A 140 15.65 12.29 4.36
N TYR A 141 16.40 13.32 3.98
CA TYR A 141 17.55 13.84 4.71
C TYR A 141 17.37 15.30 5.08
N SER A 142 18.00 15.73 6.18
CA SER A 142 18.21 17.15 6.46
C SER A 142 19.05 17.78 5.37
N ALA A 143 18.71 19.01 5.00
CA ALA A 143 19.48 19.81 4.07
C ALA A 143 19.76 21.19 4.67
N GLY A 144 21.01 21.65 4.59
CA GLY A 144 21.44 22.91 5.18
C GLY A 144 21.27 22.93 6.70
N SER A 145 21.11 24.14 7.26
CA SER A 145 20.87 24.34 8.69
C SER A 145 19.38 24.21 9.00
N MET A 146 18.94 22.98 9.27
CA MET A 146 17.59 22.77 9.80
C MET A 146 17.45 23.39 11.18
N ARG A 147 16.34 24.11 11.39
CA ARG A 147 16.02 24.71 12.69
C ARG A 147 15.41 23.68 13.64
N ALA A 148 15.76 23.79 14.91
CA ALA A 148 15.12 23.02 15.97
C ALA A 148 13.60 23.27 15.99
N GLY A 149 12.83 22.23 16.29
CA GLY A 149 11.39 22.32 16.43
C GLY A 149 10.63 21.09 15.92
N ASN A 150 9.31 21.17 16.06
CA ASN A 150 8.40 20.12 15.60
C ASN A 150 7.84 20.48 14.22
N TYR A 151 7.82 19.50 13.32
CA TYR A 151 7.31 19.63 11.96
C TYR A 151 6.27 18.55 11.69
N ILE A 152 5.19 18.92 11.01
CA ILE A 152 4.24 18.01 10.39
C ILE A 152 4.28 18.29 8.91
N LEU A 153 4.64 17.28 8.12
CA LEU A 153 4.86 17.44 6.68
C LEU A 153 4.00 16.42 5.91
N ASP A 154 3.11 16.94 5.07
CA ASP A 154 2.30 16.16 4.12
C ASP A 154 2.79 16.46 2.70
N MET A 155 3.50 15.50 2.10
CA MET A 155 4.24 15.74 0.86
C MET A 155 3.97 14.66 -0.19
N PRO A 156 3.51 15.03 -1.41
CA PRO A 156 3.49 14.13 -2.55
C PRO A 156 4.86 14.07 -3.23
N PHE A 157 5.29 12.87 -3.59
CA PHE A 157 6.48 12.61 -4.40
C PHE A 157 6.14 11.73 -5.59
N LYS A 158 6.89 11.89 -6.67
CA LYS A 158 6.87 10.98 -7.81
C LYS A 158 7.80 9.79 -7.56
N ARG A 159 7.34 8.59 -7.90
CA ARG A 159 8.15 7.37 -7.85
C ARG A 159 9.22 7.40 -8.93
N ALA A 160 10.41 6.87 -8.61
CA ALA A 160 11.52 6.73 -9.55
C ALA A 160 11.29 5.62 -10.55
#